data_AF-A0A930UMH4-F1
#
_entry.id   AF-A0A930UMH4-F1
#
_cell.length_a   1.000
_cell.length_b   1.000
_cell.length_c   1.000
_cell.angle_alpha   90.00
_cell.angle_beta   90.00
_cell.angle_gamma   90.00
#
_symmetry.space_group_name_H-M   'P 1'
#
loop_
_entity.id
_entity.type
_entity.pdbx_description
1 polymer ?
#
loop_
_entity_poly.entity_id
_entity_poly.type
_entity_poly.pdbx_seq_one_letter_code
_entity_poly.pdbx_strand_id
1 'polypeptide(L)'
;MDFKELRKRLMRQIWENIQTEPPPVFKSAAVSEPQVEKPGEPKSRADDGEPSKTQTAEASPAPEPESSPDAPNPEGDTLRDRWQAALEQLPERERELLLRRFGLSGRETETLQSLGASLDITRERVRQLERRTLTKIFEHPGMAKQTSEHIARYSSDDSFFLTVDWLRGNDPWFRGAETQVIALAIERAVQPQRLYCIKIEQELYVADFSRATWDLNLKRAREMLKNRAAEQPPPRRSELRRELARLLSDDAESGWGGLLLERAYPRALFATVSETSSASGAPDADEVLVSLSTSAEGYVAKILLEIERPMHFREISKLIQEKYKFKIDERRTHNALGNHGYLFDRGVYGSLRHLPISPSAARALVRQVEELALGDAFSGQQWHCNEMLKALRQAGQDVEGLNVYLLHTLLRLHSERLDDLGRQMWIAGSGRVRDTGRRVRLFETAEEILEEHGAPMPNQELCRLVAERRGRSKTLALHPRGRLVRTDQSEWGLIDRDVLLSAEQIEQFVQAVLTRLEKGSAVTDVDLPALAESVTGVAGLYPVMLVSLLQLSGRISVGREGEVRIK
;
A
#
# COMPACT_ATOMS: atom_id res chain seq x y z
N MET A 1 25.61 -41.20 -18.10
CA MET A 1 24.66 -41.88 -17.19
C MET A 1 23.27 -41.60 -17.72
N ASP A 2 22.55 -42.66 -18.10
CA ASP A 2 21.26 -42.56 -18.79
C ASP A 2 20.17 -42.02 -17.84
N PHE A 3 19.46 -40.98 -18.27
CA PHE A 3 18.39 -40.32 -17.53
C PHE A 3 17.24 -41.30 -17.21
N LYS A 4 17.07 -42.37 -18.02
CA LYS A 4 16.14 -43.49 -17.75
C LYS A 4 16.58 -44.32 -16.55
N GLU A 5 17.87 -44.47 -16.32
CA GLU A 5 18.44 -45.33 -15.28
C GLU A 5 18.49 -44.59 -13.93
N LEU A 6 18.76 -43.29 -13.96
CA LEU A 6 18.59 -42.39 -12.80
C LEU A 6 17.12 -42.32 -12.36
N ARG A 7 16.18 -42.24 -13.31
CA ARG A 7 14.73 -42.24 -13.05
C ARG A 7 14.24 -43.59 -12.49
N LYS A 8 14.70 -44.72 -13.03
CA LYS A 8 14.38 -46.06 -12.45
C LYS A 8 14.89 -46.22 -11.02
N ARG A 9 16.09 -45.70 -10.72
CA ARG A 9 16.70 -45.77 -9.39
C ARG A 9 15.97 -44.88 -8.37
N LEU A 10 15.59 -43.67 -8.79
CA LEU A 10 14.75 -42.77 -7.99
C LEU A 10 13.35 -43.35 -7.74
N MET A 11 12.75 -43.99 -8.74
CA MET A 11 11.40 -44.57 -8.64
C MET A 11 11.34 -45.81 -7.76
N ARG A 12 12.41 -46.63 -7.72
CA ARG A 12 12.52 -47.74 -6.77
C ARG A 12 12.62 -47.23 -5.33
N GLN A 13 13.39 -46.15 -5.13
CA GLN A 13 13.57 -45.50 -3.82
C GLN A 13 12.29 -44.79 -3.34
N ILE A 14 11.51 -44.22 -4.26
CA ILE A 14 10.18 -43.66 -3.97
C ILE A 14 9.16 -44.76 -3.65
N TRP A 15 9.20 -45.90 -4.34
CA TRP A 15 8.31 -47.03 -4.08
C TRP A 15 8.58 -47.71 -2.73
N GLU A 16 9.86 -47.83 -2.34
CA GLU A 16 10.26 -48.31 -1.00
C GLU A 16 9.86 -47.33 0.11
N ASN A 17 9.99 -46.02 -0.11
CA ASN A 17 9.61 -45.00 0.88
C ASN A 17 8.09 -44.82 1.06
N ILE A 18 7.28 -45.28 0.10
CA ILE A 18 5.81 -45.31 0.20
C ILE A 18 5.33 -46.48 1.07
N GLN A 19 6.19 -47.47 1.35
CA GLN A 19 5.88 -48.61 2.23
C GLN A 19 6.30 -48.42 3.69
N THR A 20 7.01 -47.34 4.04
CA THR A 20 7.42 -47.07 5.43
C THR A 20 6.56 -45.95 6.05
N GLU A 21 6.14 -46.20 7.29
CA GLU A 21 5.40 -45.33 8.23
C GLU A 21 5.85 -43.84 8.27
N PRO A 22 5.01 -42.91 8.80
CA PRO A 22 5.15 -41.48 8.55
C PRO A 22 6.48 -40.88 9.05
N PRO A 23 6.96 -39.78 8.44
CA PRO A 23 8.16 -39.08 8.91
C PRO A 23 7.94 -38.49 10.32
N PRO A 24 9.01 -38.29 11.10
CA PRO A 24 8.90 -37.79 12.47
C PRO A 24 8.27 -36.40 12.48
N VAL A 25 7.44 -36.16 13.49
CA VAL A 25 6.94 -34.82 13.85
C VAL A 25 8.15 -33.92 14.10
N PHE A 26 8.44 -33.02 13.17
CA PHE A 26 9.47 -32.01 13.36
C PHE A 26 8.93 -30.93 14.29
N LYS A 27 9.40 -30.94 15.54
CA LYS A 27 9.33 -29.76 16.40
C LYS A 27 10.21 -28.67 15.78
N SER A 28 9.64 -27.50 15.57
CA SER A 28 10.31 -26.29 15.09
C SER A 28 11.60 -26.05 15.87
N ALA A 29 12.70 -25.84 15.13
CA ALA A 29 14.00 -25.50 15.67
C ALA A 29 13.92 -24.22 16.52
N ALA A 30 14.09 -24.37 17.83
CA ALA A 30 14.35 -23.27 18.73
C ALA A 30 15.83 -22.87 18.65
N VAL A 31 16.01 -21.55 18.73
CA VAL A 31 17.25 -20.77 18.75
C VAL A 31 18.37 -21.41 19.56
N SER A 32 19.57 -21.39 18.98
CA SER A 32 20.83 -21.73 19.63
C SER A 32 21.30 -20.58 20.52
N GLU A 33 21.53 -20.83 21.80
CA GLU A 33 22.35 -19.98 22.66
C GLU A 33 23.30 -20.82 23.53
N PRO A 34 24.45 -20.26 23.95
CA PRO A 34 25.70 -21.00 24.09
C PRO A 34 25.94 -21.62 25.47
N GLN A 35 26.80 -22.63 25.49
CA GLN A 35 27.21 -23.38 26.68
C GLN A 35 28.03 -22.53 27.66
N VAL A 36 27.63 -22.57 28.93
CA VAL A 36 28.49 -22.25 30.08
C VAL A 36 28.85 -23.55 30.79
N GLU A 37 30.14 -23.70 31.05
CA GLU A 37 30.82 -24.91 31.49
C GLU A 37 30.96 -24.95 33.03
N LYS A 38 31.01 -26.19 33.57
CA LYS A 38 31.55 -26.66 34.88
C LYS A 38 30.58 -26.80 36.10
N PRO A 39 30.96 -27.55 37.16
CA PRO A 39 31.42 -28.96 37.22
C PRO A 39 30.86 -29.75 38.45
N GLY A 40 31.00 -31.09 38.45
CA GLY A 40 31.24 -31.90 39.68
C GLY A 40 30.06 -32.59 40.41
N GLU A 41 30.01 -33.93 40.32
CA GLU A 41 29.81 -35.00 41.34
C GLU A 41 29.04 -34.76 42.68
N PRO A 42 28.66 -35.81 43.47
CA PRO A 42 28.22 -37.20 43.18
C PRO A 42 27.06 -37.75 44.10
N LYS A 43 26.53 -38.94 43.72
CA LYS A 43 26.02 -40.10 44.52
C LYS A 43 25.04 -40.00 45.73
N SER A 44 24.25 -41.09 45.82
CA SER A 44 23.45 -41.66 46.95
C SER A 44 21.97 -41.23 46.95
N ARG A 45 20.97 -42.02 47.37
CA ARG A 45 20.88 -43.21 48.24
C ARG A 45 19.50 -43.88 48.04
N ALA A 46 19.39 -45.15 48.43
CA ALA A 46 18.20 -46.03 48.45
C ALA A 46 16.96 -45.47 49.17
N ASP A 47 15.75 -45.94 48.80
CA ASP A 47 14.92 -46.80 49.67
C ASP A 47 13.63 -47.29 48.98
N ASP A 48 13.49 -48.62 48.96
CA ASP A 48 12.36 -49.50 49.28
C ASP A 48 10.90 -49.01 49.24
N GLY A 49 10.02 -49.85 48.65
CA GLY A 49 8.59 -49.86 49.00
C GLY A 49 7.61 -50.44 47.98
N GLU A 50 7.63 -51.75 47.72
CA GLU A 50 6.45 -52.56 47.34
C GLU A 50 6.14 -53.52 48.52
N PRO A 51 5.00 -54.24 48.64
CA PRO A 51 3.89 -54.42 47.69
C PRO A 51 2.47 -54.44 48.33
N SER A 52 1.42 -54.58 47.51
CA SER A 52 0.28 -55.44 47.90
C SER A 52 -0.41 -56.05 46.68
N LYS A 53 -0.30 -57.36 46.61
CA LYS A 53 -1.03 -58.27 45.71
C LYS A 53 -2.43 -58.51 46.26
N THR A 54 -3.41 -58.62 45.37
CA THR A 54 -4.49 -59.59 45.54
C THR A 54 -4.88 -60.14 44.17
N GLN A 55 -4.49 -61.39 43.91
CA GLN A 55 -5.08 -62.28 42.90
C GLN A 55 -6.41 -62.80 43.52
N THR A 56 -7.44 -63.27 42.81
CA THR A 56 -7.46 -64.37 41.83
C THR A 56 -8.92 -64.54 41.37
N ALA A 57 -9.17 -64.91 40.10
CA ALA A 57 -9.93 -66.10 39.70
C ALA A 57 -10.36 -66.06 38.22
N GLU A 58 -10.15 -67.18 37.54
CA GLU A 58 -10.31 -67.49 36.11
C GLU A 58 -11.77 -67.68 35.65
N ALA A 59 -12.06 -67.40 34.37
CA ALA A 59 -12.79 -68.28 33.44
C ALA A 59 -12.94 -67.64 32.03
N SER A 60 -12.73 -68.44 30.98
CA SER A 60 -13.06 -68.22 29.55
C SER A 60 -13.95 -69.39 29.08
N PRO A 61 -14.55 -69.45 27.87
CA PRO A 61 -14.84 -68.41 26.84
C PRO A 61 -16.29 -68.45 26.24
N ALA A 62 -16.69 -67.38 25.51
CA ALA A 62 -17.60 -67.25 24.32
C ALA A 62 -18.99 -67.96 24.27
N PRO A 63 -20.06 -67.43 23.60
CA PRO A 63 -20.02 -66.78 22.28
C PRO A 63 -20.74 -65.42 22.16
N GLU A 64 -20.30 -64.64 21.16
CA GLU A 64 -20.91 -63.40 20.69
C GLU A 64 -22.21 -63.67 19.91
N PRO A 65 -23.25 -62.82 20.00
CA PRO A 65 -24.29 -62.76 18.99
C PRO A 65 -23.90 -61.77 17.89
N GLU A 66 -23.63 -62.36 16.73
CA GLU A 66 -23.78 -61.88 15.35
C GLU A 66 -23.99 -60.37 15.12
N SER A 67 -23.03 -59.80 14.38
CA SER A 67 -22.98 -58.44 13.86
C SER A 67 -24.00 -58.18 12.75
N SER A 68 -24.61 -56.99 12.80
CA SER A 68 -25.37 -56.41 11.69
C SER A 68 -24.43 -55.82 10.61
N PRO A 69 -24.83 -55.75 9.32
CA PRO A 69 -23.89 -55.54 8.21
C PRO A 69 -23.40 -54.09 7.97
N ASP A 70 -23.78 -53.10 8.79
CA ASP A 70 -23.66 -51.67 8.43
C ASP A 70 -22.75 -50.83 9.37
N ALA A 71 -21.81 -51.43 10.10
CA ALA A 71 -20.81 -50.66 10.86
C ALA A 71 -19.47 -50.57 10.11
N PRO A 72 -18.93 -49.37 9.82
CA PRO A 72 -17.61 -49.22 9.22
C PRO A 72 -16.51 -49.56 10.24
N ASN A 73 -15.62 -50.48 9.86
CA ASN A 73 -14.50 -50.97 10.66
C ASN A 73 -13.43 -49.86 10.86
N PRO A 74 -12.90 -49.61 12.09
CA PRO A 74 -12.07 -48.43 12.38
C PRO A 74 -10.56 -48.64 12.19
N GLU A 75 -10.09 -49.78 11.68
CA GLU A 75 -8.67 -50.04 11.40
C GLU A 75 -8.46 -50.43 9.94
N GLY A 76 -7.84 -49.55 9.14
CA GLY A 76 -7.33 -49.87 7.79
C GLY A 76 -8.02 -49.24 6.59
N ASP A 77 -8.67 -48.07 6.73
CA ASP A 77 -9.34 -47.40 5.62
C ASP A 77 -8.55 -46.13 5.21
N THR A 78 -7.37 -46.33 4.61
CA THR A 78 -6.52 -45.19 4.24
C THR A 78 -7.15 -44.40 3.08
N LEU A 79 -6.84 -43.10 2.99
CA LEU A 79 -7.23 -42.25 1.84
C LEU A 79 -6.89 -42.91 0.49
N ARG A 80 -5.82 -43.70 0.45
CA ARG A 80 -5.38 -44.47 -0.70
C ARG A 80 -6.36 -45.59 -1.05
N ASP A 81 -6.83 -46.34 -0.05
CA ASP A 81 -7.77 -47.45 -0.26
C ASP A 81 -9.11 -46.93 -0.78
N ARG A 82 -9.56 -45.76 -0.30
CA ARG A 82 -10.77 -45.11 -0.80
C ARG A 82 -10.58 -44.49 -2.20
N TRP A 83 -9.41 -43.91 -2.49
CA TRP A 83 -9.08 -43.47 -3.85
C TRP A 83 -9.10 -44.65 -4.82
N GLN A 84 -8.58 -45.80 -4.40
CA GLN A 84 -8.57 -47.02 -5.19
C GLN A 84 -9.98 -47.59 -5.39
N ALA A 85 -10.80 -47.65 -4.33
CA ALA A 85 -12.20 -48.04 -4.42
C ALA A 85 -13.00 -47.11 -5.36
N ALA A 86 -12.77 -45.79 -5.29
CA ALA A 86 -13.38 -44.82 -6.18
C ALA A 86 -12.93 -45.00 -7.64
N LEU A 87 -11.65 -45.29 -7.88
CA LEU A 87 -11.13 -45.62 -9.21
C LEU A 87 -11.76 -46.90 -9.78
N GLU A 88 -11.99 -47.91 -8.93
CA GLU A 88 -12.58 -49.20 -9.34
C GLU A 88 -14.06 -49.09 -9.72
N GLN A 89 -14.79 -48.11 -9.16
CA GLN A 89 -16.19 -47.84 -9.50
C GLN A 89 -16.37 -47.02 -10.80
N LEU A 90 -15.29 -46.48 -11.36
CA LEU A 90 -15.37 -45.75 -12.62
C LEU A 90 -15.53 -46.69 -13.83
N PRO A 91 -16.24 -46.23 -14.88
CA PRO A 91 -16.25 -46.94 -16.16
C PRO A 91 -14.82 -47.19 -16.67
N GLU A 92 -14.55 -48.38 -17.21
CA GLU A 92 -13.21 -48.80 -17.65
C GLU A 92 -12.49 -47.72 -18.47
N ARG A 93 -13.18 -47.12 -19.44
CA ARG A 93 -12.63 -46.09 -20.32
C ARG A 93 -12.25 -44.80 -19.57
N GLU A 94 -13.03 -44.43 -18.55
CA GLU A 94 -12.78 -43.24 -17.73
C GLU A 94 -11.64 -43.51 -16.72
N ARG A 95 -11.60 -44.71 -16.14
CA ARG A 95 -10.51 -45.18 -15.29
C ARG A 95 -9.19 -45.24 -16.08
N GLU A 96 -9.20 -45.86 -17.25
CA GLU A 96 -8.07 -45.96 -18.18
C GLU A 96 -7.48 -44.60 -18.54
N LEU A 97 -8.37 -43.64 -18.82
CA LEU A 97 -8.03 -42.25 -19.10
C LEU A 97 -7.26 -41.63 -17.92
N LEU A 98 -7.76 -41.74 -16.69
CA LEU A 98 -7.09 -41.18 -15.51
C LEU A 98 -5.77 -41.90 -15.20
N LEU A 99 -5.75 -43.23 -15.28
CA LEU A 99 -4.56 -44.02 -14.99
C LEU A 99 -3.39 -43.69 -15.94
N ARG A 100 -3.66 -43.55 -17.25
CA ARG A 100 -2.64 -43.12 -18.24
C ARG A 100 -2.28 -41.64 -18.10
N ARG A 101 -3.26 -40.81 -17.73
CA ARG A 101 -3.02 -39.37 -17.55
C ARG A 101 -2.10 -39.06 -16.37
N PHE A 102 -2.30 -39.75 -15.25
CA PHE A 102 -1.56 -39.53 -14.00
C PHE A 102 -0.45 -40.55 -13.75
N GLY A 103 -0.26 -41.52 -14.66
CA GLY A 103 0.77 -42.56 -14.51
C GLY A 103 0.55 -43.48 -13.31
N LEU A 104 -0.72 -43.74 -12.99
CA LEU A 104 -1.12 -44.59 -11.87
C LEU A 104 -1.05 -46.08 -12.27
N SER A 105 -0.93 -46.96 -11.29
CA SER A 105 -0.88 -48.42 -11.49
C SER A 105 0.22 -48.89 -12.45
N GLY A 106 1.37 -48.22 -12.43
CA GLY A 106 2.55 -48.59 -13.22
C GLY A 106 2.56 -48.09 -14.67
N ARG A 107 1.66 -47.16 -15.03
CA ARG A 107 1.58 -46.59 -16.38
C ARG A 107 2.47 -45.36 -16.55
N GLU A 108 2.86 -45.08 -17.78
CA GLU A 108 3.55 -43.83 -18.11
C GLU A 108 2.56 -42.67 -18.18
N THR A 109 2.98 -41.50 -17.73
CA THR A 109 2.16 -40.28 -17.79
C THR A 109 2.04 -39.78 -19.22
N GLU A 110 0.80 -39.57 -19.67
CA GLU A 110 0.49 -39.03 -21.01
C GLU A 110 -0.10 -37.62 -20.95
N THR A 111 0.23 -36.80 -21.95
CA THR A 111 -0.36 -35.45 -22.12
C THR A 111 -1.77 -35.54 -22.70
N LEU A 112 -2.63 -34.52 -22.48
CA LEU A 112 -3.97 -34.46 -23.09
C LEU A 112 -3.95 -34.65 -24.61
N GLN A 113 -2.88 -34.18 -25.27
CA GLN A 113 -2.72 -34.28 -26.72
C GLN A 113 -2.38 -35.70 -27.16
N SER A 114 -1.43 -36.36 -26.48
CA SER A 114 -1.10 -37.77 -26.71
C SER A 114 -2.30 -38.67 -26.47
N LEU A 115 -2.98 -38.43 -25.35
CA LEU A 115 -4.13 -39.23 -24.95
C LEU A 115 -5.30 -39.04 -25.92
N GLY A 116 -5.54 -37.81 -26.38
CA GLY A 116 -6.57 -37.51 -27.38
C GLY A 116 -6.30 -38.20 -28.71
N ALA A 117 -5.05 -38.19 -29.18
CA ALA A 117 -4.64 -38.93 -30.37
C ALA A 117 -4.85 -40.44 -30.20
N SER A 118 -4.54 -41.01 -29.03
CA SER A 118 -4.70 -42.45 -28.78
C SER A 118 -6.15 -42.92 -28.63
N LEU A 119 -7.05 -42.01 -28.23
CA LEU A 119 -8.47 -42.28 -27.97
C LEU A 119 -9.39 -41.80 -29.10
N ASP A 120 -8.80 -41.30 -30.20
CA ASP A 120 -9.48 -40.68 -31.35
C ASP A 120 -10.50 -39.61 -30.94
N ILE A 121 -10.10 -38.74 -30.00
CA ILE A 121 -10.91 -37.63 -29.50
C ILE A 121 -10.07 -36.37 -29.37
N THR A 122 -10.71 -35.20 -29.43
CA THR A 122 -10.00 -33.93 -29.31
C THR A 122 -9.41 -33.75 -27.92
N ARG A 123 -8.32 -32.97 -27.82
CA ARG A 123 -7.70 -32.55 -26.56
C ARG A 123 -8.73 -32.00 -25.56
N GLU A 124 -9.65 -31.17 -26.04
CA GLU A 124 -10.69 -30.57 -25.20
C GLU A 124 -11.69 -31.63 -24.70
N ARG A 125 -12.02 -32.64 -25.52
CA ARG A 125 -12.87 -33.74 -25.10
C ARG A 125 -12.21 -34.60 -24.01
N VAL A 126 -10.90 -34.85 -24.10
CA VAL A 126 -10.14 -35.51 -23.03
C VAL A 126 -10.22 -34.69 -21.74
N ARG A 127 -10.01 -33.37 -21.80
CA ARG A 127 -10.09 -32.47 -20.64
C ARG A 127 -11.46 -32.50 -19.97
N GLN A 128 -12.54 -32.54 -20.76
CA GLN A 128 -13.91 -32.66 -20.23
C GLN A 128 -14.14 -34.00 -19.53
N LEU A 129 -13.68 -35.11 -20.12
CA LEU A 129 -13.78 -36.43 -19.52
C LEU A 129 -12.97 -36.48 -18.21
N GLU A 130 -11.73 -36.00 -18.22
CA GLU A 130 -10.88 -35.91 -17.03
C GLU A 130 -11.61 -35.20 -15.88
N ARG A 131 -12.16 -34.00 -16.12
CA ARG A 131 -12.92 -33.24 -15.13
C ARG A 131 -14.15 -33.99 -14.61
N ARG A 132 -14.92 -34.60 -15.50
CA ARG A 132 -16.13 -35.35 -15.14
C ARG A 132 -15.78 -36.57 -14.30
N THR A 133 -14.74 -37.30 -14.68
CA THR A 133 -14.30 -38.50 -13.97
C THR A 133 -13.73 -38.18 -12.60
N LEU A 134 -12.91 -37.12 -12.50
CA LEU A 134 -12.43 -36.62 -11.20
C LEU A 134 -13.60 -36.23 -10.29
N THR A 135 -14.65 -35.59 -10.85
CA THR A 135 -15.86 -35.25 -10.08
C THR A 135 -16.48 -36.50 -9.45
N LYS A 136 -16.60 -37.61 -10.19
CA LYS A 136 -17.14 -38.87 -9.66
C LYS A 136 -16.28 -39.47 -8.55
N ILE A 137 -14.94 -39.35 -8.63
CA ILE A 137 -14.03 -39.82 -7.57
C ILE A 137 -14.27 -39.05 -6.28
N PHE A 138 -14.41 -37.72 -6.36
CA PHE A 138 -14.62 -36.89 -5.16
C PHE A 138 -16.05 -36.97 -4.59
N GLU A 139 -17.02 -37.39 -5.39
CA GLU A 139 -18.38 -37.73 -4.93
C GLU A 139 -18.45 -39.08 -4.18
N HIS A 140 -17.39 -39.90 -4.24
CA HIS A 140 -17.34 -41.15 -3.48
C HIS A 140 -17.44 -40.88 -1.96
N PRO A 141 -18.25 -41.65 -1.21
CA PRO A 141 -18.45 -41.44 0.23
C PRO A 141 -17.14 -41.31 0.99
N GLY A 142 -17.03 -40.26 1.80
CA GLY A 142 -15.89 -40.02 2.69
C GLY A 142 -14.60 -39.52 2.03
N MET A 143 -14.47 -39.54 0.69
CA MET A 143 -13.29 -39.02 -0.02
C MET A 143 -13.11 -37.53 0.18
N ALA A 144 -14.21 -36.80 0.10
CA ALA A 144 -14.23 -35.36 0.28
C ALA A 144 -13.75 -34.98 1.70
N LYS A 145 -14.39 -35.53 2.74
CA LYS A 145 -14.06 -35.29 4.14
C LYS A 145 -12.57 -35.55 4.45
N GLN A 146 -12.03 -36.69 4.02
CA GLN A 146 -10.64 -37.03 4.32
C GLN A 146 -9.63 -36.16 3.55
N THR A 147 -9.94 -35.80 2.31
CA THR A 147 -9.12 -34.85 1.54
C THR A 147 -9.08 -33.49 2.25
N SER A 148 -10.22 -33.04 2.76
CA SER A 148 -10.34 -31.83 3.59
C SER A 148 -9.46 -31.91 4.84
N GLU A 149 -9.56 -33.00 5.59
CA GLU A 149 -8.74 -33.24 6.78
C GLU A 149 -7.24 -33.31 6.46
N HIS A 150 -6.88 -33.84 5.29
CA HIS A 150 -5.50 -33.90 4.84
C HIS A 150 -4.93 -32.50 4.50
N ILE A 151 -5.70 -31.69 3.76
CA ILE A 151 -5.32 -30.31 3.42
C ILE A 151 -5.25 -29.45 4.69
N ALA A 152 -6.18 -29.63 5.64
CA ALA A 152 -6.24 -28.88 6.89
C ALA A 152 -4.97 -29.03 7.73
N ARG A 153 -4.22 -30.14 7.62
CA ARG A 153 -2.92 -30.33 8.32
C ARG A 153 -1.84 -29.34 7.87
N TYR A 154 -1.96 -28.80 6.66
CA TYR A 154 -1.05 -27.78 6.15
C TYR A 154 -1.54 -26.35 6.45
N SER A 155 -2.77 -26.20 6.94
CA SER A 155 -3.41 -24.91 7.25
C SER A 155 -3.17 -24.45 8.69
N SER A 156 -2.42 -25.21 9.50
CA SER A 156 -2.16 -24.94 10.92
C SER A 156 -0.88 -24.13 11.19
N ASP A 157 -0.21 -23.62 10.14
CA ASP A 157 0.98 -22.76 10.27
C ASP A 157 0.68 -21.37 9.69
N ASP A 158 0.50 -20.38 10.58
CA ASP A 158 0.05 -19.00 10.27
C ASP A 158 0.98 -18.26 9.29
N SER A 159 2.19 -18.77 9.10
CA SER A 159 3.23 -18.19 8.26
C SER A 159 3.25 -18.74 6.82
N PHE A 160 2.46 -19.77 6.52
CA PHE A 160 2.54 -20.51 5.28
C PHE A 160 1.29 -20.34 4.39
N PHE A 161 1.47 -19.72 3.23
CA PHE A 161 0.45 -19.74 2.19
C PHE A 161 0.49 -21.07 1.44
N LEU A 162 -0.53 -21.90 1.61
CA LEU A 162 -0.65 -23.13 0.85
C LEU A 162 -0.93 -22.83 -0.63
N THR A 163 0.01 -23.13 -1.52
CA THR A 163 -0.19 -23.05 -2.97
C THR A 163 -0.36 -24.44 -3.58
N VAL A 164 -1.10 -24.50 -4.68
CA VAL A 164 -1.29 -25.74 -5.44
C VAL A 164 0.03 -26.26 -5.99
N ASP A 165 0.93 -25.36 -6.39
CA ASP A 165 2.26 -25.73 -6.88
C ASP A 165 3.16 -26.29 -5.77
N TRP A 166 3.00 -25.81 -4.53
CA TRP A 166 3.67 -26.40 -3.37
C TRP A 166 3.15 -27.81 -3.09
N LEU A 167 1.83 -28.02 -3.10
CA LEU A 167 1.22 -29.36 -2.95
C LEU A 167 1.77 -30.32 -4.02
N ARG A 168 1.83 -29.88 -5.29
CA ARG A 168 2.39 -30.67 -6.39
C ARG A 168 3.85 -31.11 -6.18
N GLY A 169 4.66 -30.29 -5.50
CA GLY A 169 6.08 -30.56 -5.28
C GLY A 169 6.37 -31.38 -4.02
N ASN A 170 5.61 -31.14 -2.96
CA ASN A 170 5.99 -31.56 -1.61
C ASN A 170 5.05 -32.64 -1.05
N ASP A 171 3.78 -32.62 -1.45
CA ASP A 171 2.80 -33.57 -0.94
C ASP A 171 2.83 -34.89 -1.75
N PRO A 172 3.01 -36.07 -1.10
CA PRO A 172 3.02 -37.35 -1.78
C PRO A 172 1.74 -37.68 -2.56
N TRP A 173 0.58 -37.15 -2.14
CA TRP A 173 -0.71 -37.43 -2.77
C TRP A 173 -0.93 -36.59 -4.05
N PHE A 174 -0.40 -35.37 -4.08
CA PHE A 174 -0.48 -34.47 -5.24
C PHE A 174 0.76 -34.47 -6.14
N ARG A 175 1.80 -35.25 -5.81
CA ARG A 175 3.07 -35.25 -6.53
C ARG A 175 2.90 -35.58 -8.01
N GLY A 176 3.30 -34.65 -8.87
CA GLY A 176 3.25 -34.83 -10.33
C GLY A 176 1.87 -34.70 -10.97
N ALA A 177 0.82 -34.42 -10.19
CA ALA A 177 -0.50 -34.10 -10.71
C ALA A 177 -0.53 -32.71 -11.37
N GLU A 178 -1.42 -32.52 -12.33
CA GLU A 178 -1.61 -31.19 -12.92
C GLU A 178 -2.32 -30.23 -11.97
N THR A 179 -1.92 -28.95 -12.01
CA THR A 179 -2.48 -27.89 -11.17
C THR A 179 -4.02 -27.83 -11.21
N GLN A 180 -4.63 -28.06 -12.38
CA GLN A 180 -6.10 -28.04 -12.52
C GLN A 180 -6.79 -29.18 -11.75
N VAL A 181 -6.10 -30.32 -11.59
CA VAL A 181 -6.61 -31.53 -10.95
C VAL A 181 -6.57 -31.37 -9.45
N ILE A 182 -5.44 -30.86 -8.95
CA ILE A 182 -5.27 -30.50 -7.54
C ILE A 182 -6.31 -29.44 -7.15
N ALA A 183 -6.50 -28.41 -7.97
CA ALA A 183 -7.50 -27.38 -7.71
C ALA A 183 -8.93 -27.94 -7.63
N LEU A 184 -9.32 -28.79 -8.59
CA LEU A 184 -10.63 -29.45 -8.58
C LEU A 184 -10.79 -30.38 -7.38
N ALA A 185 -9.73 -31.08 -6.97
CA ALA A 185 -9.73 -31.94 -5.79
C ALA A 185 -10.04 -31.13 -4.52
N ILE A 186 -9.36 -29.99 -4.35
CA ILE A 186 -9.54 -29.10 -3.20
C ILE A 186 -10.95 -28.50 -3.18
N GLU A 187 -11.42 -27.95 -4.30
CA GLU A 187 -12.76 -27.33 -4.39
C GLU A 187 -13.90 -28.33 -4.15
N ARG A 188 -13.71 -29.61 -4.47
CA ARG A 188 -14.73 -30.66 -4.34
C ARG A 188 -14.69 -31.39 -3.01
N ALA A 189 -13.50 -31.59 -2.46
CA ALA A 189 -13.35 -32.30 -1.21
C ALA A 189 -13.91 -31.57 0.00
N VAL A 190 -13.96 -30.24 -0.06
CA VAL A 190 -14.07 -29.41 1.13
C VAL A 190 -15.48 -28.79 1.24
N GLN A 191 -16.51 -29.48 0.75
CA GLN A 191 -17.87 -28.93 0.71
C GLN A 191 -18.62 -28.80 2.06
N PRO A 192 -18.01 -29.10 3.23
CA PRO A 192 -18.42 -28.44 4.48
C PRO A 192 -17.49 -27.32 4.96
N GLN A 193 -16.22 -27.29 4.52
CA GLN A 193 -15.15 -26.44 5.08
C GLN A 193 -14.75 -25.22 4.20
N ARG A 194 -15.44 -24.96 3.08
CA ARG A 194 -15.32 -23.72 2.26
C ARG A 194 -13.89 -23.32 1.87
N LEU A 195 -13.01 -24.27 1.50
CA LEU A 195 -11.74 -23.92 0.86
C LEU A 195 -11.93 -23.65 -0.64
N TYR A 196 -11.21 -22.67 -1.15
CA TYR A 196 -11.22 -22.19 -2.53
C TYR A 196 -9.80 -22.16 -3.10
N CYS A 197 -9.68 -22.46 -4.39
CA CYS A 197 -8.44 -22.21 -5.13
C CYS A 197 -8.52 -20.85 -5.82
N ILE A 198 -7.85 -19.84 -5.24
CA ILE A 198 -7.86 -18.48 -5.77
C ILE A 198 -6.57 -18.17 -6.53
N LYS A 199 -6.71 -17.73 -7.78
CA LYS A 199 -5.55 -17.38 -8.61
C LYS A 199 -5.12 -15.94 -8.36
N ILE A 200 -4.05 -15.69 -7.62
CA ILE A 200 -3.50 -14.36 -7.41
C ILE A 200 -2.25 -14.22 -8.28
N GLU A 201 -2.32 -13.36 -9.29
CA GLU A 201 -1.29 -13.21 -10.33
C GLU A 201 -1.00 -14.52 -11.08
N GLN A 202 0.18 -15.11 -10.91
CA GLN A 202 0.59 -16.36 -11.56
C GLN A 202 0.43 -17.58 -10.64
N GLU A 203 0.16 -17.37 -9.36
CA GLU A 203 0.11 -18.41 -8.34
C GLU A 203 -1.34 -18.78 -8.00
N LEU A 204 -1.56 -20.05 -7.65
CA LEU A 204 -2.87 -20.57 -7.25
C LEU A 204 -2.83 -20.94 -5.77
N TYR A 205 -3.51 -20.15 -4.95
CA TYR A 205 -3.53 -20.28 -3.50
C TYR A 205 -4.76 -21.05 -3.03
N VAL A 206 -4.61 -21.77 -1.93
CA VAL A 206 -5.70 -22.39 -1.18
C VAL A 206 -6.08 -21.46 -0.05
N ALA A 207 -7.34 -21.04 0.00
CA ALA A 207 -7.86 -20.09 1.00
C ALA A 207 -9.25 -20.51 1.48
N ASP A 208 -9.64 -20.10 2.68
CA ASP A 208 -10.98 -20.27 3.25
C ASP A 208 -12.00 -19.23 2.77
N PHE A 209 -11.59 -18.34 1.87
CA PHE A 209 -12.42 -17.33 1.24
C PHE A 209 -12.42 -17.41 -0.28
N SER A 210 -13.54 -16.98 -0.87
CA SER A 210 -13.72 -17.03 -2.32
C SER A 210 -12.90 -15.97 -3.06
N ARG A 211 -12.75 -16.15 -4.37
CA ARG A 211 -12.18 -15.13 -5.24
C ARG A 211 -12.95 -13.79 -5.18
N ALA A 212 -14.28 -13.84 -5.10
CA ALA A 212 -15.11 -12.65 -5.00
C ALA A 212 -14.85 -11.89 -3.68
N THR A 213 -14.66 -12.62 -2.59
CA THR A 213 -14.29 -12.07 -1.27
C THR A 213 -12.93 -11.37 -1.35
N TRP A 214 -11.93 -12.00 -1.98
CA TRP A 214 -10.63 -11.39 -2.22
C TRP A 214 -10.73 -10.08 -3.02
N ASP A 215 -11.42 -10.10 -4.16
CA ASP A 215 -11.52 -8.92 -5.04
C ASP A 215 -12.27 -7.75 -4.37
N LEU A 216 -13.31 -8.04 -3.56
CA LEU A 216 -14.02 -7.05 -2.75
C LEU A 216 -13.10 -6.43 -1.69
N ASN A 217 -12.41 -7.28 -0.92
CA ASN A 217 -11.56 -6.81 0.17
C ASN A 217 -10.27 -6.15 -0.34
N LEU A 218 -9.79 -6.48 -1.54
CA LEU A 218 -8.71 -5.74 -2.18
C LEU A 218 -9.11 -4.29 -2.50
N LYS A 219 -10.37 -4.05 -2.90
CA LYS A 219 -10.89 -2.68 -3.09
C LYS A 219 -10.97 -1.94 -1.75
N ARG A 220 -11.53 -2.59 -0.71
CA ARG A 220 -11.62 -2.02 0.64
C ARG A 220 -10.25 -1.71 1.23
N ALA A 221 -9.28 -2.62 1.06
CA ALA A 221 -7.90 -2.43 1.46
C ALA A 221 -7.28 -1.19 0.81
N ARG A 222 -7.53 -0.96 -0.49
CA ARG A 222 -7.03 0.23 -1.17
C ARG A 222 -7.58 1.53 -0.62
N GLU A 223 -8.87 1.57 -0.30
CA GLU A 223 -9.52 2.73 0.30
C GLU A 223 -9.04 2.95 1.74
N MET A 224 -8.97 1.88 2.54
CA MET A 224 -8.46 1.92 3.90
C MET A 224 -7.03 2.48 3.94
N LEU A 225 -6.11 1.89 3.17
CA LEU A 225 -4.72 2.33 3.12
C LEU A 225 -4.58 3.77 2.61
N LYS A 226 -5.43 4.20 1.66
CA LYS A 226 -5.46 5.58 1.18
C LYS A 226 -5.82 6.58 2.29
N ASN A 227 -6.79 6.23 3.13
CA ASN A 227 -7.19 7.05 4.27
C ASN A 227 -6.12 7.06 5.36
N ARG A 228 -5.59 5.88 5.70
CA ARG A 228 -4.56 5.68 6.73
C ARG A 228 -3.24 6.37 6.38
N ALA A 229 -2.88 6.48 5.10
CA ALA A 229 -1.63 7.10 4.65
C ALA A 229 -1.49 8.60 4.98
N ALA A 230 -2.58 9.29 5.33
CA ALA A 230 -2.57 10.69 5.73
C ALA A 230 -2.44 10.90 7.26
N GLU A 231 -2.44 9.81 8.04
CA GLU A 231 -2.39 9.89 9.51
C GLU A 231 -1.05 10.41 10.03
N GLN A 232 -1.11 11.13 11.15
CA GLN A 232 0.06 11.53 11.93
C GLN A 232 -0.16 11.13 13.41
N PRO A 233 0.68 10.24 13.98
CA PRO A 233 1.86 9.61 13.37
C PRO A 233 1.50 8.60 12.25
N PRO A 234 2.43 8.30 11.33
CA PRO A 234 2.17 7.33 10.27
C PRO A 234 1.93 5.92 10.82
N PRO A 235 1.03 5.14 10.21
CA PRO A 235 0.62 3.84 10.74
C PRO A 235 1.72 2.77 10.60
N ARG A 236 1.82 1.87 11.58
CA ARG A 236 2.80 0.77 11.57
C ARG A 236 2.40 -0.33 10.58
N ARG A 237 3.38 -0.94 9.92
CA ARG A 237 3.17 -2.04 8.97
C ARG A 237 2.48 -3.24 9.62
N SER A 238 2.89 -3.63 10.82
CA SER A 238 2.29 -4.73 11.59
C SER A 238 0.82 -4.46 11.96
N GLU A 239 0.47 -3.22 12.30
CA GLU A 239 -0.91 -2.80 12.54
C GLU A 239 -1.76 -2.93 11.27
N LEU A 240 -1.27 -2.38 10.15
CA LEU A 240 -1.95 -2.47 8.86
C LEU A 240 -2.15 -3.92 8.42
N ARG A 241 -1.15 -4.78 8.58
CA ARG A 241 -1.26 -6.21 8.26
C ARG A 241 -2.40 -6.88 9.05
N ARG A 242 -2.47 -6.66 10.37
CA ARG A 242 -3.51 -7.26 11.20
C ARG A 242 -4.91 -6.75 10.86
N GLU A 243 -5.05 -5.47 10.56
CA GLU A 243 -6.33 -4.90 10.12
C GLU A 243 -6.77 -5.47 8.77
N LEU A 244 -5.84 -5.61 7.83
CA LEU A 244 -6.10 -6.18 6.51
C LEU A 244 -6.42 -7.68 6.59
N ALA A 245 -5.76 -8.43 7.48
CA ALA A 245 -6.03 -9.85 7.72
C ALA A 245 -7.49 -10.06 8.15
N ARG A 246 -7.99 -9.22 9.07
CA ARG A 246 -9.38 -9.24 9.55
C ARG A 246 -10.44 -9.00 8.47
N LEU A 247 -10.07 -8.46 7.31
CA LEU A 247 -11.00 -8.32 6.18
C LEU A 247 -11.27 -9.67 5.49
N LEU A 248 -10.33 -10.62 5.59
CA LEU A 248 -10.34 -11.89 4.88
C LEU A 248 -10.63 -13.08 5.79
N SER A 249 -10.06 -13.09 7.00
CA SER A 249 -10.16 -14.18 7.98
C SER A 249 -10.41 -13.63 9.38
N ASP A 250 -11.03 -14.44 10.25
CA ASP A 250 -11.18 -14.09 11.68
C ASP A 250 -9.82 -14.09 12.41
N ASP A 251 -8.84 -14.82 11.86
CA ASP A 251 -7.46 -14.75 12.31
C ASP A 251 -6.78 -13.47 11.81
N ALA A 252 -6.44 -12.61 12.76
CA ALA A 252 -5.78 -11.33 12.51
C ALA A 252 -4.26 -11.48 12.28
N GLU A 253 -3.66 -12.60 12.69
CA GLU A 253 -2.22 -12.84 12.51
C GLU A 253 -1.94 -13.58 11.19
N SER A 254 -2.98 -13.89 10.42
CA SER A 254 -2.84 -14.59 9.14
C SER A 254 -1.93 -13.83 8.17
N GLY A 255 -1.12 -14.58 7.42
CA GLY A 255 -0.27 -14.03 6.37
C GLY A 255 -1.03 -13.18 5.35
N TRP A 256 -2.34 -13.43 5.15
CA TRP A 256 -3.19 -12.79 4.15
C TRP A 256 -3.20 -11.27 4.22
N GLY A 257 -3.10 -10.67 5.41
CA GLY A 257 -3.01 -9.22 5.56
C GLY A 257 -1.79 -8.61 4.88
N GLY A 258 -0.65 -9.30 4.94
CA GLY A 258 0.58 -8.91 4.24
C GLY A 258 0.45 -9.03 2.73
N LEU A 259 -0.10 -10.14 2.24
CA LEU A 259 -0.34 -10.32 0.81
C LEU A 259 -1.33 -9.28 0.27
N LEU A 260 -2.40 -8.99 1.03
CA LEU A 260 -3.41 -7.99 0.66
C LEU A 260 -2.81 -6.58 0.60
N LEU A 261 -1.93 -6.22 1.54
CA LEU A 261 -1.18 -4.96 1.54
C LEU A 261 -0.33 -4.82 0.26
N GLU A 262 0.47 -5.85 -0.04
CA GLU A 262 1.33 -5.88 -1.22
C GLU A 262 0.53 -5.81 -2.52
N ARG A 263 -0.62 -6.47 -2.60
CA ARG A 263 -1.47 -6.43 -3.81
C ARG A 263 -2.28 -5.13 -3.91
N ALA A 264 -2.63 -4.51 -2.79
CA ALA A 264 -3.34 -3.24 -2.78
C ALA A 264 -2.44 -2.12 -3.31
N TYR A 265 -1.21 -2.03 -2.81
CA TYR A 265 -0.19 -1.07 -3.23
C TYR A 265 1.21 -1.72 -3.33
N PRO A 266 1.56 -2.34 -4.47
CA PRO A 266 2.84 -3.01 -4.68
C PRO A 266 4.07 -2.10 -4.58
N ARG A 267 3.84 -0.79 -4.61
CA ARG A 267 4.85 0.27 -4.58
C ARG A 267 4.76 1.13 -3.32
N ALA A 268 4.06 0.64 -2.29
CA ALA A 268 4.06 1.29 -0.99
C ALA A 268 5.47 1.33 -0.42
N LEU A 269 5.83 2.48 0.15
CA LEU A 269 7.10 2.74 0.78
C LEU A 269 6.91 2.72 2.29
N PHE A 270 7.68 1.88 2.96
CA PHE A 270 7.77 1.80 4.41
C PHE A 270 9.13 2.30 4.88
N ALA A 271 9.21 2.99 6.02
CA ALA A 271 10.47 3.43 6.62
C ALA A 271 10.68 2.78 7.98
N THR A 272 11.90 2.35 8.25
CA THR A 272 12.29 1.85 9.58
C THR A 272 12.44 3.02 10.54
N VAL A 273 11.74 2.97 11.67
CA VAL A 273 11.80 4.00 12.71
C VAL A 273 12.58 3.45 13.90
N SER A 274 13.81 3.91 14.10
CA SER A 274 14.73 3.42 15.16
C SER A 274 14.33 3.80 16.60
N GLU A 275 13.08 4.15 16.88
CA GLU A 275 12.66 4.69 18.19
C GLU A 275 12.38 3.61 19.26
N THR A 276 12.39 2.33 18.90
CA THR A 276 12.23 1.25 19.88
C THR A 276 13.25 0.14 19.62
N SER A 277 14.16 -0.05 20.57
CA SER A 277 14.93 -1.27 20.75
C SER A 277 13.97 -2.41 21.10
N SER A 278 13.24 -2.91 20.12
CA SER A 278 12.42 -4.11 20.25
C SER A 278 13.37 -5.31 20.19
N ALA A 279 13.57 -5.99 21.31
CA ALA A 279 14.34 -7.24 21.40
C ALA A 279 13.70 -8.44 20.66
N SER A 280 12.64 -8.21 19.87
CA SER A 280 12.01 -9.21 19.02
C SER A 280 12.51 -9.02 17.58
N GLY A 281 13.40 -9.90 17.11
CA GLY A 281 13.98 -9.91 15.76
C GLY A 281 13.00 -10.16 14.60
N ALA A 282 11.77 -9.66 14.68
CA ALA A 282 10.80 -9.68 13.60
C ALA A 282 11.06 -8.49 12.65
N PRO A 283 11.40 -8.71 11.37
CA PRO A 283 11.82 -7.65 10.45
C PRO A 283 10.75 -6.59 10.13
N ASP A 284 9.47 -6.83 10.46
CA ASP A 284 8.31 -5.99 10.12
C ASP A 284 7.78 -5.12 11.29
N ALA A 285 8.33 -5.23 12.51
CA ALA A 285 7.74 -4.63 13.71
C ALA A 285 7.91 -3.09 13.82
N ASP A 286 8.94 -2.54 13.19
CA ASP A 286 9.36 -1.14 13.34
C ASP A 286 9.28 -0.32 12.05
N GLU A 287 8.59 -0.83 11.04
CA GLU A 287 8.33 -0.12 9.79
C GLU A 287 7.00 0.67 9.83
N VAL A 288 7.02 1.91 9.34
CA VAL A 288 5.82 2.75 9.20
C VAL A 288 5.53 3.08 7.73
N LEU A 289 4.26 3.19 7.36
CA LEU A 289 3.85 3.54 6.00
C LEU A 289 4.16 5.02 5.72
N VAL A 290 4.93 5.29 4.68
CA VAL A 290 5.34 6.65 4.29
C VAL A 290 4.60 7.15 3.05
N SER A 291 4.42 6.28 2.06
CA SER A 291 3.78 6.64 0.79
C SER A 291 3.20 5.40 0.14
N LEU A 292 2.10 5.57 -0.58
CA LEU A 292 1.47 4.51 -1.36
C LEU A 292 2.07 4.37 -2.78
N SER A 293 3.02 5.24 -3.13
CA SER A 293 3.66 5.25 -4.44
C SER A 293 5.17 5.55 -4.36
N THR A 294 5.91 5.08 -5.36
CA THR A 294 7.33 5.37 -5.57
C THR A 294 7.51 6.75 -6.20
N SER A 295 7.13 7.80 -5.47
CA SER A 295 7.33 9.19 -5.86
C SER A 295 8.61 9.77 -5.25
N ALA A 296 9.10 10.86 -5.84
CA ALA A 296 10.21 11.63 -5.28
C ALA A 296 9.92 12.05 -3.83
N GLU A 297 8.69 12.51 -3.57
CA GLU A 297 8.19 12.88 -2.25
C GLU A 297 8.22 11.70 -1.27
N GLY A 298 7.74 10.52 -1.69
CA GLY A 298 7.75 9.33 -0.86
C GLY A 298 9.14 8.87 -0.46
N TYR A 299 10.10 8.86 -1.38
CA TYR A 299 11.50 8.51 -1.07
C TYR A 299 12.17 9.55 -0.16
N VAL A 300 11.90 10.84 -0.38
CA VAL A 300 12.42 11.90 0.49
C VAL A 300 11.87 11.75 1.90
N ALA A 301 10.55 11.58 2.06
CA ALA A 301 9.92 11.34 3.36
C ALA A 301 10.48 10.08 4.04
N LYS A 302 10.70 9.00 3.27
CA LYS A 302 11.30 7.76 3.78
C LYS A 302 12.70 7.99 4.31
N ILE A 303 13.57 8.66 3.56
CA ILE A 303 14.93 8.97 4.02
C ILE A 303 14.91 9.85 5.27
N LEU A 304 14.06 10.87 5.33
CA LEU A 304 13.99 11.74 6.52
C LEU A 304 13.63 11.00 7.81
N LEU A 305 12.91 9.88 7.70
CA LEU A 305 12.59 8.97 8.80
C LEU A 305 13.67 7.92 9.08
N GLU A 306 14.64 7.72 8.21
CA GLU A 306 15.71 6.73 8.39
C GLU A 306 17.07 7.35 8.78
N ILE A 307 17.30 8.63 8.47
CA ILE A 307 18.60 9.28 8.69
C ILE A 307 18.86 9.59 10.16
N GLU A 308 20.09 9.40 10.64
CA GLU A 308 20.44 9.65 12.05
C GLU A 308 20.64 11.14 12.36
N ARG A 309 20.96 11.94 11.34
CA ARG A 309 21.25 13.37 11.46
C ARG A 309 20.70 14.15 10.26
N PRO A 310 20.44 15.46 10.41
CA PRO A 310 20.10 16.32 9.29
C PRO A 310 21.20 16.29 8.22
N MET A 311 20.81 16.28 6.94
CA MET A 311 21.73 16.18 5.81
C MET A 311 21.41 17.21 4.72
N HIS A 312 22.42 17.58 3.94
CA HIS A 312 22.24 18.48 2.82
C HIS A 312 21.40 17.83 1.71
N PHE A 313 20.54 18.58 1.03
CA PHE A 313 19.62 18.04 0.01
C PHE A 313 20.33 17.27 -1.11
N ARG A 314 21.57 17.65 -1.45
CA ARG A 314 22.41 16.93 -2.43
C ARG A 314 22.80 15.54 -1.94
N GLU A 315 23.16 15.43 -0.67
CA GLU A 315 23.50 14.14 -0.05
C GLU A 315 22.27 13.25 0.02
N ILE A 316 21.11 13.82 0.39
CA ILE A 316 19.82 13.11 0.36
C ILE A 316 19.52 12.60 -1.06
N SER A 317 19.68 13.46 -2.08
CA SER A 317 19.44 13.09 -3.47
C SER A 317 20.35 11.93 -3.92
N LYS A 318 21.64 11.98 -3.56
CA LYS A 318 22.61 10.93 -3.85
C LYS A 318 22.26 9.63 -3.12
N LEU A 319 21.89 9.71 -1.84
CA LEU A 319 21.51 8.56 -1.04
C LEU A 319 20.26 7.86 -1.60
N ILE A 320 19.25 8.61 -2.08
CA ILE A 320 18.07 8.02 -2.75
C ILE A 320 18.50 7.22 -3.99
N GLN A 321 19.37 7.80 -4.82
CA GLN A 321 19.84 7.15 -6.04
C GLN A 321 20.68 5.90 -5.73
N GLU A 322 21.55 5.95 -4.72
CA GLU A 322 22.44 4.84 -4.38
C GLU A 322 21.70 3.70 -3.70
N LYS A 323 20.86 4.00 -2.70
CA LYS A 323 20.16 3.02 -1.85
C LYS A 323 18.97 2.39 -2.55
N TYR A 324 18.13 3.18 -3.22
CA TYR A 324 16.88 2.68 -3.81
C TYR A 324 16.91 2.59 -5.34
N LYS A 325 18.03 2.94 -5.97
CA LYS A 325 18.18 2.97 -7.44
C LYS A 325 17.12 3.84 -8.13
N PHE A 326 16.55 4.81 -7.41
CA PHE A 326 15.53 5.72 -7.92
C PHE A 326 16.16 6.99 -8.47
N LYS A 327 15.94 7.27 -9.76
CA LYS A 327 16.48 8.47 -10.43
C LYS A 327 15.70 9.71 -10.00
N ILE A 328 16.34 10.55 -9.20
CA ILE A 328 15.80 11.84 -8.75
C ILE A 328 16.85 12.94 -8.90
N ASP A 329 16.46 14.08 -9.45
CA ASP A 329 17.34 15.24 -9.57
C ASP A 329 17.31 16.11 -8.30
N GLU A 330 18.35 16.93 -8.11
CA GLU A 330 18.50 17.81 -6.95
C GLU A 330 17.30 18.76 -6.74
N ARG A 331 16.68 19.24 -7.83
CA ARG A 331 15.57 20.19 -7.79
C ARG A 331 14.30 19.52 -7.26
N ARG A 332 14.00 18.30 -7.72
CA ARG A 332 12.86 17.50 -7.25
C ARG A 332 13.06 17.08 -5.80
N THR A 333 14.29 16.70 -5.42
CA THR A 333 14.64 16.42 -4.02
C THR A 333 14.40 17.65 -3.14
N HIS A 334 14.90 18.82 -3.54
CA HIS A 334 14.72 20.06 -2.80
C HIS A 334 13.24 20.47 -2.67
N ASN A 335 12.45 20.34 -3.74
CA ASN A 335 11.03 20.64 -3.68
C ASN A 335 10.27 19.71 -2.74
N ALA A 336 10.55 18.41 -2.79
CA ALA A 336 9.96 17.42 -1.89
C ALA A 336 10.37 17.66 -0.43
N LEU A 337 11.63 18.03 -0.18
CA LEU A 337 12.11 18.39 1.15
C LEU A 337 11.41 19.62 1.72
N GLY A 338 10.96 20.56 0.90
CA GLY A 338 10.15 21.70 1.35
C GLY A 338 8.78 21.30 1.91
N ASN A 339 8.24 20.15 1.48
CA ASN A 339 6.94 19.64 1.92
C ASN A 339 7.07 18.66 3.10
N HIS A 340 8.11 17.83 3.11
CA HIS A 340 8.25 16.72 4.06
C HIS A 340 9.34 16.92 5.12
N GLY A 341 10.28 17.84 4.89
CA GLY A 341 11.43 18.07 5.76
C GLY A 341 11.39 19.43 6.43
N TYR A 342 12.13 19.52 7.54
CA TYR A 342 12.38 20.75 8.26
C TYR A 342 13.79 21.24 7.95
N LEU A 343 13.95 22.55 7.80
CA LEU A 343 15.23 23.17 7.44
C LEU A 343 16.04 23.44 8.72
N PHE A 344 17.21 22.80 8.82
CA PHE A 344 18.13 22.93 9.94
C PHE A 344 19.24 23.95 9.67
N ASP A 345 19.66 24.07 8.42
CA ASP A 345 20.62 25.06 7.93
C ASP A 345 20.41 25.29 6.43
N ARG A 346 21.22 26.13 5.79
CA ARG A 346 21.18 26.42 4.36
C ARG A 346 21.30 25.12 3.53
N GLY A 347 20.15 24.63 3.07
CA GLY A 347 20.05 23.40 2.28
C GLY A 347 20.15 22.11 3.10
N VAL A 348 20.20 22.18 4.44
CA VAL A 348 20.29 21.03 5.33
C VAL A 348 18.92 20.73 5.91
N TYR A 349 18.44 19.51 5.71
CA TYR A 349 17.10 19.09 6.11
C TYR A 349 17.12 17.89 7.05
N GLY A 350 16.12 17.83 7.92
CA GLY A 350 15.88 16.71 8.82
C GLY A 350 14.41 16.59 9.21
N SER A 351 14.06 15.55 9.95
CA SER A 351 12.77 15.41 10.63
C SER A 351 12.76 16.01 12.05
N LEU A 352 11.59 16.08 12.68
CA LEU A 352 11.38 16.68 14.01
C LEU A 352 12.25 16.06 15.11
N ARG A 353 12.58 14.76 15.00
CA ARG A 353 13.40 14.05 15.99
C ARG A 353 14.83 14.60 16.10
N HIS A 354 15.31 15.31 15.08
CA HIS A 354 16.65 15.87 15.09
C HIS A 354 16.71 17.26 15.74
N LEU A 355 15.57 17.84 16.14
CA LEU A 355 15.55 19.15 16.80
C LEU A 355 16.38 19.08 18.10
N PRO A 356 17.35 19.99 18.32
CA PRO A 356 18.22 19.97 19.49
C PRO A 356 17.54 20.48 20.77
N ILE A 357 16.21 20.55 20.78
CA ILE A 357 15.40 21.13 21.85
C ILE A 357 14.21 20.22 22.13
N SER A 358 13.88 20.02 23.41
CA SER A 358 12.73 19.20 23.80
C SER A 358 11.41 19.88 23.39
N PRO A 359 10.33 19.12 23.11
CA PRO A 359 9.04 19.71 22.75
C PRO A 359 8.47 20.69 23.79
N SER A 360 8.74 20.47 25.08
CA SER A 360 8.33 21.38 26.15
C SER A 360 9.12 22.69 26.13
N ALA A 361 10.45 22.61 25.99
CA ALA A 361 11.32 23.78 25.88
C ALA A 361 11.02 24.58 24.59
N ALA A 362 10.77 23.90 23.48
CA ALA A 362 10.36 24.53 22.21
C ALA A 362 9.09 25.38 22.36
N ARG A 363 8.05 24.84 23.02
CA ARG A 363 6.80 25.58 23.28
C ARG A 363 7.03 26.76 24.22
N ALA A 364 7.84 26.60 25.27
CA ALA A 364 8.16 27.68 26.19
C ALA A 364 8.89 28.83 25.49
N LEU A 365 9.89 28.51 24.66
CA LEU A 365 10.62 29.49 23.87
C LEU A 365 9.71 30.24 22.90
N VAL A 366 8.82 29.53 22.20
CA VAL A 366 7.88 30.14 21.25
C VAL A 366 6.94 31.12 21.95
N ARG A 367 6.43 30.78 23.15
CA ARG A 367 5.61 31.70 23.94
C ARG A 367 6.36 32.98 24.30
N GLN A 368 7.63 32.89 24.68
CA GLN A 368 8.45 34.07 24.97
C GLN A 368 8.65 34.94 23.72
N VAL A 369 8.86 34.33 22.55
CA VAL A 369 8.92 35.08 21.29
C VAL A 369 7.60 35.78 21.00
N GLU A 370 6.47 35.13 21.23
CA GLU A 370 5.14 35.74 21.07
C GLU A 370 4.92 36.90 22.05
N GLU A 371 5.32 36.75 23.32
CA GLU A 371 5.24 37.80 24.33
C GLU A 371 6.08 39.03 23.94
N LEU A 372 7.32 38.81 23.49
CA LEU A 372 8.16 39.87 22.95
C LEU A 372 7.48 40.52 21.73
N ALA A 373 7.03 39.71 20.77
CA ALA A 373 6.43 40.15 19.52
C ALA A 373 5.12 40.95 19.68
N LEU A 374 4.39 40.74 20.77
CA LEU A 374 3.10 41.35 21.05
C LEU A 374 3.16 42.47 22.09
N GLY A 375 4.27 42.58 22.82
CA GLY A 375 4.54 43.71 23.70
C GLY A 375 4.88 44.99 22.92
N ASP A 376 5.06 46.10 23.65
CA ASP A 376 5.36 47.42 23.08
C ASP A 376 6.63 47.44 22.23
N ALA A 377 7.56 46.51 22.47
CA ALA A 377 8.81 46.45 21.73
C ALA A 377 8.66 45.96 20.27
N PHE A 378 7.52 45.36 19.89
CA PHE A 378 7.37 44.66 18.60
C PHE A 378 6.01 44.81 17.89
N SER A 379 5.02 45.45 18.53
CA SER A 379 3.64 45.55 18.02
C SER A 379 3.57 46.20 16.63
N GLY A 380 2.92 45.52 15.67
CA GLY A 380 2.66 46.04 14.32
C GLY A 380 3.84 46.00 13.34
N GLN A 381 5.01 45.51 13.76
CA GLN A 381 6.22 45.45 12.93
C GLN A 381 6.53 44.03 12.43
N GLN A 382 7.21 43.93 11.29
CA GLN A 382 7.75 42.68 10.77
C GLN A 382 9.12 42.39 11.39
N TRP A 383 9.34 41.15 11.81
CA TRP A 383 10.53 40.72 12.53
C TRP A 383 11.21 39.56 11.84
N HIS A 384 12.53 39.68 11.67
CA HIS A 384 13.33 38.57 11.18
C HIS A 384 13.70 37.64 12.35
N CYS A 385 13.77 36.32 12.13
CA CYS A 385 14.16 35.36 13.17
C CYS A 385 15.52 35.68 13.82
N ASN A 386 16.43 36.32 13.07
CA ASN A 386 17.71 36.78 13.62
C ASN A 386 17.54 37.88 14.69
N GLU A 387 16.59 38.79 14.50
CA GLU A 387 16.27 39.85 15.46
C GLU A 387 15.59 39.26 16.70
N MET A 388 14.67 38.33 16.49
CA MET A 388 14.03 37.58 17.58
C MET A 388 15.05 36.80 18.42
N LEU A 389 16.01 36.12 17.80
CA LEU A 389 17.09 35.44 18.52
C LEU A 389 17.96 36.42 19.33
N LYS A 390 18.26 37.61 18.79
CA LYS A 390 18.99 38.64 19.53
C LYS A 390 18.18 39.14 20.73
N ALA A 391 16.89 39.38 20.56
CA ALA A 391 16.01 39.83 21.64
C ALA A 391 15.89 38.77 22.76
N LEU A 392 15.76 37.49 22.40
CA LEU A 392 15.76 36.38 23.35
C LEU A 392 17.06 36.32 24.17
N ARG A 393 18.23 36.49 23.52
CA ARG A 393 19.52 36.55 24.23
C ARG A 393 19.59 37.72 25.19
N GLN A 394 19.09 38.89 24.79
CA GLN A 394 19.04 40.08 25.65
C GLN A 394 18.10 39.89 26.84
N ALA A 395 17.04 39.10 26.68
CA ALA A 395 16.12 38.71 27.74
C ALA A 395 16.65 37.55 28.63
N GLY A 396 17.91 37.14 28.46
CA GLY A 396 18.56 36.11 29.27
C GLY A 396 18.08 34.68 28.99
N GLN A 397 17.44 34.43 27.85
CA GLN A 397 16.99 33.10 27.47
C GLN A 397 18.13 32.27 26.88
N ASP A 398 18.18 30.99 27.26
CA ASP A 398 19.10 30.04 26.66
C ASP A 398 18.63 29.67 25.25
N VAL A 399 19.38 30.16 24.27
CA VAL A 399 19.17 29.87 22.83
C VAL A 399 20.44 29.29 22.20
N GLU A 400 21.31 28.69 23.01
CA GLU A 400 22.53 28.05 22.52
C GLU A 400 22.17 26.88 21.58
N GLY A 401 22.85 26.81 20.43
CA GLY A 401 22.53 25.83 19.38
C GLY A 401 21.31 26.15 18.50
N LEU A 402 20.54 27.20 18.79
CA LEU A 402 19.46 27.67 17.91
C LEU A 402 19.96 28.66 16.86
N ASN A 403 19.62 28.39 15.61
CA ASN A 403 19.85 29.29 14.49
C ASN A 403 18.52 29.80 13.91
N VAL A 404 18.60 30.70 12.92
CA VAL A 404 17.41 31.33 12.30
C VAL A 404 16.46 30.33 11.64
N TYR A 405 16.97 29.21 11.13
CA TYR A 405 16.17 28.17 10.47
C TYR A 405 15.42 27.31 11.50
N LEU A 406 16.10 26.96 12.59
CA LEU A 406 15.51 26.24 13.72
C LEU A 406 14.43 27.09 14.38
N LEU A 407 14.71 28.36 14.70
CA LEU A 407 13.68 29.23 15.27
C LEU A 407 12.47 29.38 14.33
N HIS A 408 12.70 29.60 13.03
CA HIS A 408 11.62 29.66 12.06
C HIS A 408 10.79 28.36 12.04
N THR A 409 11.44 27.20 12.11
CA THR A 409 10.77 25.89 12.21
C THR A 409 9.93 25.78 13.49
N LEU A 410 10.48 26.14 14.65
CA LEU A 410 9.76 26.09 15.93
C LEU A 410 8.53 27.01 15.94
N LEU A 411 8.66 28.22 15.39
CA LEU A 411 7.55 29.15 15.24
C LEU A 411 6.46 28.57 14.32
N ARG A 412 6.81 27.92 13.20
CA ARG A 412 5.83 27.26 12.33
C ARG A 412 5.07 26.12 13.01
N LEU A 413 5.73 25.41 13.93
CA LEU A 413 5.16 24.26 14.62
C LEU A 413 4.27 24.64 15.80
N HIS A 414 4.62 25.72 16.51
CA HIS A 414 4.04 26.01 17.82
C HIS A 414 3.43 27.40 17.97
N SER A 415 3.73 28.35 17.08
CA SER A 415 3.17 29.69 17.21
C SER A 415 1.71 29.70 16.78
N GLU A 416 0.88 30.33 17.59
CA GLU A 416 -0.54 30.56 17.32
C GLU A 416 -0.83 32.05 17.13
N ARG A 417 0.12 32.92 17.52
CA ARG A 417 -0.06 34.37 17.55
C ARG A 417 0.81 35.12 16.53
N LEU A 418 1.64 34.40 15.76
CA LEU A 418 2.49 34.99 14.72
C LEU A 418 2.16 34.43 13.34
N ASP A 419 2.13 35.32 12.35
CA ASP A 419 1.90 35.00 10.94
C ASP A 419 3.24 34.86 10.21
N ASP A 420 3.48 33.70 9.57
CA ASP A 420 4.70 33.43 8.79
C ASP A 420 4.71 34.18 7.45
N LEU A 421 5.61 35.16 7.28
CA LEU A 421 5.80 35.93 6.05
C LEU A 421 6.72 35.27 5.02
N GLY A 422 7.28 34.10 5.35
CA GLY A 422 8.32 33.43 4.60
C GLY A 422 9.66 34.14 4.75
N ARG A 423 10.74 33.48 4.29
CA ARG A 423 12.11 34.01 4.39
C ARG A 423 12.49 34.40 5.83
N GLN A 424 12.02 33.62 6.81
CA GLN A 424 12.29 33.82 8.23
C GLN A 424 11.74 35.14 8.80
N MET A 425 10.73 35.72 8.15
CA MET A 425 10.04 36.92 8.61
C MET A 425 8.70 36.56 9.24
N TRP A 426 8.35 37.25 10.32
CA TRP A 426 7.13 37.02 11.09
C TRP A 426 6.49 38.35 11.48
N ILE A 427 5.19 38.34 11.73
CA ILE A 427 4.45 39.50 12.24
C ILE A 427 3.45 39.04 13.29
N ALA A 428 3.16 39.89 14.27
CA ALA A 428 2.03 39.71 15.19
C ALA A 428 0.74 39.49 14.39
N GLY A 429 0.17 38.29 14.51
CA GLY A 429 -1.06 37.88 13.83
C GLY A 429 -2.24 37.89 14.80
N SER A 430 -3.44 38.12 14.28
CA SER A 430 -4.70 38.02 15.05
C SER A 430 -5.16 36.57 15.30
N GLY A 431 -4.25 35.59 15.22
CA GLY A 431 -4.50 34.19 15.57
C GLY A 431 -5.35 33.37 14.59
N ARG A 432 -5.26 33.58 13.27
CA ARG A 432 -6.13 32.86 12.30
C ARG A 432 -5.48 32.19 11.10
N VAL A 433 -4.17 31.92 11.10
CA VAL A 433 -3.52 31.49 9.84
C VAL A 433 -2.53 30.35 10.04
N ARG A 434 -3.06 29.18 10.38
CA ARG A 434 -2.47 27.92 9.93
C ARG A 434 -2.94 27.65 8.52
N ASP A 435 -2.23 28.15 7.51
CA ASP A 435 -2.32 27.53 6.19
C ASP A 435 -1.07 27.78 5.33
N THR A 436 -0.45 26.68 4.93
CA THR A 436 0.48 26.53 3.80
C THR A 436 -0.15 26.94 2.45
N GLY A 437 -1.43 27.32 2.44
CA GLY A 437 -2.19 27.92 1.34
C GLY A 437 -1.91 29.40 1.02
N ARG A 438 -0.74 29.96 1.35
CA ARG A 438 -0.37 31.37 1.10
C ARG A 438 -0.16 31.78 -0.38
N ARG A 439 -0.86 31.12 -1.32
CA ARG A 439 -1.12 31.64 -2.67
C ARG A 439 -2.44 32.42 -2.79
N VAL A 440 -3.26 32.49 -1.73
CA VAL A 440 -4.64 33.00 -1.83
C VAL A 440 -4.81 34.51 -1.50
N ARG A 441 -4.02 35.12 -0.60
CA ARG A 441 -4.17 36.56 -0.27
C ARG A 441 -3.79 37.58 -1.36
N LEU A 442 -3.33 37.14 -2.54
CA LEU A 442 -3.07 38.07 -3.64
C LEU A 442 -4.37 38.40 -4.39
N PHE A 443 -5.17 37.38 -4.64
CA PHE A 443 -6.37 37.48 -5.47
C PHE A 443 -7.53 38.07 -4.68
N GLU A 444 -7.68 37.69 -3.42
CA GLU A 444 -8.67 38.27 -2.50
C GLU A 444 -8.50 39.80 -2.38
N THR A 445 -7.28 40.30 -2.16
CA THR A 445 -7.02 41.75 -2.11
C THR A 445 -7.30 42.46 -3.43
N ALA A 446 -7.02 41.80 -4.57
CA ALA A 446 -7.32 42.37 -5.88
C ALA A 446 -8.84 42.43 -6.14
N GLU A 447 -9.58 41.39 -5.72
CA GLU A 447 -11.03 41.34 -5.79
C GLU A 447 -11.66 42.44 -4.91
N GLU A 448 -11.23 42.57 -3.65
CA GLU A 448 -11.68 43.64 -2.73
C GLU A 448 -11.46 45.04 -3.30
N ILE A 449 -10.27 45.31 -3.88
CA ILE A 449 -9.97 46.61 -4.50
C ILE A 449 -10.91 46.87 -5.68
N LEU A 450 -11.18 45.86 -6.52
CA LEU A 450 -12.09 46.01 -7.65
C LEU A 450 -13.55 46.17 -7.21
N GLU A 451 -13.97 45.49 -6.15
CA GLU A 451 -15.30 45.65 -5.55
C GLU A 451 -15.49 47.06 -5.01
N GLU A 452 -14.53 47.56 -4.23
CA GLU A 452 -14.55 48.93 -3.70
C GLU A 452 -14.48 49.98 -4.81
N HIS A 453 -13.73 49.71 -5.89
CA HIS A 453 -13.63 50.62 -7.03
C HIS A 453 -14.91 50.66 -7.88
N GLY A 454 -15.70 49.59 -7.90
CA GLY A 454 -16.98 49.54 -8.61
C GLY A 454 -16.89 49.42 -10.14
N ALA A 455 -15.69 49.40 -10.72
CA ALA A 455 -15.45 49.28 -12.17
C ALA A 455 -14.16 48.48 -12.48
N PRO A 456 -13.92 48.06 -13.73
CA PRO A 456 -12.62 47.52 -14.15
C PRO A 456 -11.49 48.53 -13.91
N MET A 457 -10.29 48.01 -13.61
CA MET A 457 -9.13 48.83 -13.25
C MET A 457 -7.90 48.46 -14.09
N PRO A 458 -7.10 49.44 -14.54
CA PRO A 458 -5.83 49.18 -15.22
C PRO A 458 -4.89 48.32 -14.37
N ASN A 459 -4.21 47.36 -15.00
CA ASN A 459 -3.29 46.41 -14.36
C ASN A 459 -2.19 47.10 -13.57
N GLN A 460 -1.66 48.22 -14.06
CA GLN A 460 -0.64 49.00 -13.34
C GLN A 460 -1.19 49.55 -12.02
N GLU A 461 -2.40 50.10 -12.05
CA GLU A 461 -3.04 50.69 -10.87
C GLU A 461 -3.51 49.62 -9.89
N LEU A 462 -4.13 48.54 -10.38
CA LEU A 462 -4.51 47.41 -9.54
C LEU A 462 -3.28 46.76 -8.88
N CYS A 463 -2.20 46.54 -9.63
CA CYS A 463 -0.96 46.01 -9.05
C CYS A 463 -0.36 46.97 -8.02
N ARG A 464 -0.44 48.29 -8.26
CA ARG A 464 0.02 49.32 -7.32
C ARG A 464 -0.80 49.31 -6.03
N LEU A 465 -2.12 49.36 -6.11
CA LEU A 465 -3.00 49.35 -4.93
C LEU A 465 -2.91 48.04 -4.16
N VAL A 466 -2.80 46.90 -4.85
CA VAL A 466 -2.53 45.60 -4.22
C VAL A 466 -1.15 45.62 -3.52
N ALA A 467 -0.14 46.22 -4.14
CA ALA A 467 1.19 46.36 -3.55
C ALA A 467 1.19 47.28 -2.31
N GLU A 468 0.45 48.39 -2.36
CA GLU A 468 0.26 49.35 -1.27
C GLU A 468 -0.48 48.71 -0.09
N ARG A 469 -1.65 48.06 -0.32
CA ARG A 469 -2.40 47.35 0.74
C ARG A 469 -1.62 46.19 1.36
N ARG A 470 -0.71 45.58 0.61
CA ARG A 470 0.13 44.45 1.08
C ARG A 470 1.49 44.90 1.62
N GLY A 471 1.83 46.18 1.55
CA GLY A 471 3.11 46.72 2.00
C GLY A 471 4.35 46.14 1.29
N ARG A 472 4.29 45.89 -0.03
CA ARG A 472 5.39 45.29 -0.82
C ARG A 472 5.72 46.12 -2.06
N SER A 473 7.01 46.32 -2.38
CA SER A 473 7.49 47.10 -3.55
C SER A 473 8.05 46.23 -4.70
N LYS A 474 7.40 45.11 -5.06
CA LYS A 474 7.89 44.24 -6.17
C LYS A 474 6.86 44.03 -7.26
N THR A 475 7.36 43.91 -8.49
CA THR A 475 6.63 43.58 -9.72
C THR A 475 5.71 42.39 -9.48
N LEU A 476 4.41 42.66 -9.57
CA LEU A 476 3.35 41.70 -9.31
C LEU A 476 2.80 41.20 -10.65
N ALA A 477 2.62 39.89 -10.80
CA ALA A 477 1.97 39.30 -11.96
C ALA A 477 0.61 38.70 -11.53
N LEU A 478 -0.47 39.38 -11.89
CA LEU A 478 -1.83 38.86 -11.73
C LEU A 478 -2.12 37.84 -12.84
N HIS A 479 -2.91 36.82 -12.51
CA HIS A 479 -3.46 35.87 -13.46
C HIS A 479 -4.95 35.63 -13.14
N PRO A 480 -5.79 35.29 -14.13
CA PRO A 480 -7.20 35.00 -13.91
C PRO A 480 -7.38 33.87 -12.90
N ARG A 481 -8.11 34.14 -11.82
CA ARG A 481 -8.35 33.21 -10.72
C ARG A 481 -9.51 33.72 -9.86
N GLY A 482 -10.34 32.81 -9.36
CA GLY A 482 -11.49 33.22 -8.53
C GLY A 482 -12.48 34.01 -9.37
N ARG A 483 -12.78 35.24 -8.92
CA ARG A 483 -13.63 36.18 -9.66
C ARG A 483 -12.83 37.10 -10.58
N LEU A 484 -11.50 37.13 -10.44
CA LEU A 484 -10.64 38.02 -11.21
C LEU A 484 -10.52 37.56 -12.69
N VAL A 485 -10.88 38.46 -13.61
CA VAL A 485 -10.85 38.24 -15.07
C VAL A 485 -10.23 39.45 -15.77
N ARG A 486 -9.57 39.24 -16.92
CA ARG A 486 -9.14 40.35 -17.77
C ARG A 486 -10.28 40.78 -18.67
N THR A 487 -10.68 42.03 -18.59
CA THR A 487 -11.72 42.63 -19.45
C THR A 487 -11.13 43.03 -20.81
N ASP A 488 -9.88 43.48 -20.83
CA ASP A 488 -9.16 43.86 -22.06
C ASP A 488 -7.62 43.65 -21.98
N GLN A 489 -6.86 44.30 -22.88
CA GLN A 489 -5.39 44.22 -22.95
C GLN A 489 -4.65 44.93 -21.80
N SER A 490 -5.31 45.78 -21.03
CA SER A 490 -4.70 46.60 -19.97
C SER A 490 -5.42 46.55 -18.62
N GLU A 491 -6.62 45.98 -18.54
CA GLU A 491 -7.51 46.08 -17.38
C GLU A 491 -7.90 44.72 -16.79
N TRP A 492 -8.31 44.78 -15.53
CA TRP A 492 -8.84 43.69 -14.75
C TRP A 492 -10.22 44.05 -14.22
N GLY A 493 -11.11 43.08 -14.19
CA GLY A 493 -12.45 43.19 -13.63
C GLY A 493 -12.85 41.91 -12.89
N LEU A 494 -14.12 41.87 -12.52
CA LEU A 494 -14.77 40.73 -11.86
C LEU A 494 -15.69 40.02 -12.84
N ILE A 495 -15.60 38.69 -12.94
CA ILE A 495 -16.37 37.89 -13.89
C ILE A 495 -17.88 38.02 -13.71
N ASP A 496 -18.35 38.20 -12.49
CA ASP A 496 -19.76 38.31 -12.14
C ASP A 496 -20.34 39.72 -12.29
N ARG A 497 -19.49 40.72 -12.55
CA ARG A 497 -19.89 42.13 -12.71
C ARG A 497 -19.54 42.69 -14.09
N ASP A 498 -18.31 42.49 -14.53
CA ASP A 498 -17.71 43.17 -15.67
C ASP A 498 -17.75 42.34 -16.96
N VAL A 499 -18.12 41.06 -16.86
CA VAL A 499 -18.33 40.18 -18.01
C VAL A 499 -19.83 40.04 -18.25
N LEU A 500 -20.31 40.64 -19.35
CA LEU A 500 -21.73 40.63 -19.74
C LEU A 500 -22.14 39.31 -20.43
N LEU A 501 -21.63 38.17 -19.94
CA LEU A 501 -21.98 36.84 -20.41
C LEU A 501 -22.70 36.07 -19.30
N SER A 502 -23.75 35.33 -19.67
CA SER A 502 -24.34 34.34 -18.78
C SER A 502 -23.39 33.15 -18.56
N ALA A 503 -23.55 32.47 -17.43
CA ALA A 503 -22.81 31.24 -17.14
C ALA A 503 -22.98 30.17 -18.24
N GLU A 504 -24.16 30.11 -18.86
CA GLU A 504 -24.44 29.20 -19.97
C GLU A 504 -23.62 29.53 -21.22
N GLN A 505 -23.50 30.82 -21.58
CA GLN A 505 -22.68 31.25 -22.71
C GLN A 505 -21.18 30.99 -22.48
N ILE A 506 -20.71 31.18 -21.24
CA ILE A 506 -19.32 30.87 -20.87
C ILE A 506 -19.05 29.35 -21.02
N GLU A 507 -19.95 28.50 -20.52
CA GLU A 507 -19.79 27.05 -20.62
C GLU A 507 -19.88 26.56 -22.08
N GLN A 508 -20.79 27.11 -22.89
CA GLN A 508 -20.89 26.83 -24.33
C GLN A 508 -19.57 27.16 -25.06
N PHE A 509 -18.96 28.30 -24.74
CA PHE A 509 -17.67 28.69 -25.30
C PHE A 509 -16.53 27.75 -24.86
N VAL A 510 -16.43 27.43 -23.57
CA VAL A 510 -15.43 26.48 -23.06
C VAL A 510 -15.58 25.12 -23.73
N GLN A 511 -16.81 24.63 -23.90
CA GLN A 511 -17.09 23.34 -24.52
C GLN A 511 -16.77 23.33 -26.03
N ALA A 512 -17.00 24.43 -26.75
CA ALA A 512 -16.62 24.58 -28.15
C ALA A 512 -15.10 24.46 -28.32
N VAL A 513 -14.32 25.09 -27.42
CA VAL A 513 -12.85 24.99 -27.40
C VAL A 513 -12.38 23.58 -27.07
N LEU A 514 -12.95 22.94 -26.04
CA LEU A 514 -12.61 21.55 -25.67
C LEU A 514 -12.84 20.57 -26.82
N THR A 515 -14.00 20.66 -27.47
CA THR A 515 -14.36 19.81 -28.62
C THR A 515 -13.36 19.96 -29.78
N ARG A 516 -12.80 21.16 -29.98
CA ARG A 516 -11.82 21.42 -31.04
C ARG A 516 -10.44 20.86 -30.70
N LEU A 517 -10.05 20.94 -29.42
CA LEU A 517 -8.80 20.37 -28.90
C LEU A 517 -8.83 18.83 -28.93
N GLU A 518 -9.96 18.21 -28.60
CA GLU A 518 -10.13 16.74 -28.65
C GLU A 518 -10.04 16.17 -30.08
N LYS A 519 -10.39 16.97 -31.10
CA LYS A 519 -10.30 16.59 -32.52
C LYS A 519 -8.89 16.67 -33.11
N GLY A 520 -7.85 16.85 -32.28
CA GLY A 520 -6.44 16.75 -32.70
C GLY A 520 -5.84 17.99 -33.34
N SER A 521 -6.42 19.17 -33.11
CA SER A 521 -5.85 20.45 -33.57
C SER A 521 -4.59 20.78 -32.74
N ALA A 522 -3.52 21.27 -33.37
CA ALA A 522 -2.31 21.68 -32.66
C ALA A 522 -2.60 22.85 -31.69
N VAL A 523 -1.88 22.86 -30.57
CA VAL A 523 -2.03 23.77 -29.42
C VAL A 523 -1.93 25.27 -29.78
N THR A 524 -1.36 25.59 -30.94
CA THR A 524 -1.15 26.94 -31.48
C THR A 524 -2.19 27.39 -32.52
N ASP A 525 -3.09 26.51 -32.97
CA ASP A 525 -4.01 26.75 -34.10
C ASP A 525 -5.47 27.02 -33.68
N VAL A 526 -5.73 27.21 -32.38
CA VAL A 526 -7.10 27.50 -31.91
C VAL A 526 -7.39 28.98 -32.08
N ASP A 527 -8.04 29.33 -33.19
CA ASP A 527 -8.59 30.67 -33.43
C ASP A 527 -9.77 30.94 -32.47
N LEU A 528 -9.45 31.50 -31.31
CA LEU A 528 -10.41 31.83 -30.26
C LEU A 528 -11.47 32.85 -30.74
N PRO A 529 -11.12 33.92 -31.48
CA PRO A 529 -12.10 34.79 -32.12
C PRO A 529 -13.10 34.03 -33.02
N ALA A 530 -12.64 33.15 -33.89
CA ALA A 530 -13.53 32.38 -34.77
C ALA A 530 -14.47 31.44 -33.99
N LEU A 531 -14.00 30.84 -32.90
CA LEU A 531 -14.83 30.02 -32.03
C LEU A 531 -15.83 30.86 -31.21
N ALA A 532 -15.44 32.08 -30.83
CA ALA A 532 -16.35 33.01 -30.17
C ALA A 532 -17.51 33.43 -31.09
N GLU A 533 -17.30 33.52 -32.40
CA GLU A 533 -18.39 33.78 -33.37
C GLU A 533 -19.44 32.67 -33.41
N SER A 534 -19.07 31.43 -33.03
CA SER A 534 -20.02 30.30 -32.98
C SER A 534 -20.95 30.33 -31.75
N VAL A 535 -20.67 31.20 -30.76
CA VAL A 535 -21.47 31.32 -29.54
C VAL A 535 -22.09 32.72 -29.46
N THR A 536 -23.42 32.76 -29.45
CA THR A 536 -24.17 34.03 -29.45
C THR A 536 -23.86 34.87 -28.22
N GLY A 537 -23.43 36.12 -28.41
CA GLY A 537 -23.06 37.05 -27.33
C GLY A 537 -21.59 37.01 -26.91
N VAL A 538 -20.81 36.00 -27.35
CA VAL A 538 -19.36 35.90 -27.10
C VAL A 538 -18.55 36.50 -28.26
N ALA A 539 -19.17 36.69 -29.42
CA ALA A 539 -18.57 37.36 -30.58
C ALA A 539 -18.15 38.81 -30.25
N GLY A 540 -16.94 39.19 -30.64
CA GLY A 540 -16.40 40.55 -30.47
C GLY A 540 -15.70 40.82 -29.12
N LEU A 541 -15.59 39.82 -28.24
CA LEU A 541 -14.80 39.94 -27.01
C LEU A 541 -13.30 39.97 -27.30
N TYR A 542 -12.54 40.68 -26.48
CA TYR A 542 -11.09 40.72 -26.61
C TYR A 542 -10.48 39.31 -26.46
N PRO A 543 -9.51 38.92 -27.30
CA PRO A 543 -8.87 37.60 -27.24
C PRO A 543 -8.33 37.25 -25.84
N VAL A 544 -7.83 38.26 -25.13
CA VAL A 544 -7.31 38.13 -23.76
C VAL A 544 -8.40 37.77 -22.74
N MET A 545 -9.61 38.28 -22.92
CA MET A 545 -10.75 37.94 -22.07
C MET A 545 -11.20 36.50 -22.34
N LEU A 546 -11.25 36.08 -23.60
CA LEU A 546 -11.52 34.68 -23.99
C LEU A 546 -10.53 33.73 -23.32
N VAL A 547 -9.22 34.05 -23.37
CA VAL A 547 -8.17 33.28 -22.68
C VAL A 547 -8.41 33.24 -21.16
N SER A 548 -8.83 34.35 -20.57
CA SER A 548 -9.08 34.44 -19.12
C SER A 548 -10.24 33.57 -18.69
N LEU A 549 -11.33 33.52 -19.47
CA LEU A 549 -12.47 32.64 -19.23
C LEU A 549 -12.06 31.15 -19.30
N LEU A 550 -11.22 30.77 -20.27
CA LEU A 550 -10.70 29.41 -20.37
C LEU A 550 -9.84 29.03 -19.16
N GLN A 551 -9.00 29.94 -18.67
CA GLN A 551 -8.18 29.70 -17.47
C GLN A 551 -9.03 29.53 -16.21
N LEU A 552 -10.13 30.29 -16.09
CA LEU A 552 -11.07 30.21 -14.97
C LEU A 552 -11.89 28.91 -14.97
N SER A 553 -12.14 28.29 -16.14
CA SER A 553 -12.83 26.99 -16.22
C SER A 553 -12.14 25.86 -15.44
N GLY A 554 -10.83 25.98 -15.21
CA GLY A 554 -10.04 24.96 -14.54
C GLY A 554 -9.77 23.69 -15.37
N ARG A 555 -10.42 23.52 -16.53
CA ARG A 555 -10.30 22.36 -17.44
C ARG A 555 -9.24 22.53 -18.52
N ILE A 556 -8.79 23.76 -18.71
CA ILE A 556 -7.82 24.14 -19.73
C ILE A 556 -6.63 24.86 -19.06
N SER A 557 -5.43 24.61 -19.55
CA SER A 557 -4.20 25.31 -19.18
C SER A 557 -3.71 26.13 -20.37
N VAL A 558 -3.28 27.36 -20.11
CA VAL A 558 -2.74 28.26 -21.14
C VAL A 558 -1.28 28.57 -20.82
N GLY A 559 -0.39 28.24 -21.74
CA GLY A 559 1.06 28.48 -21.64
C GLY A 559 1.44 29.94 -21.84
N ARG A 560 2.72 30.26 -21.56
CA ARG A 560 3.25 31.65 -21.69
C ARG A 560 3.24 32.20 -23.12
N GLU A 561 3.18 31.33 -24.11
CA GLU A 561 3.14 31.68 -25.55
C GLU A 561 1.70 31.61 -26.13
N GLY A 562 0.66 31.56 -25.28
CA GLY A 562 -0.73 31.46 -25.74
C GLY A 562 -1.20 30.03 -26.06
N GLU A 563 -0.32 29.04 -25.89
CA GLU A 563 -0.61 27.62 -26.07
C GLU A 563 -1.76 27.13 -25.19
N VAL A 564 -2.86 26.62 -25.78
CA VAL A 564 -4.03 26.12 -25.05
C VAL A 564 -4.01 24.58 -24.98
N ARG A 565 -3.94 24.00 -23.78
CA ARG A 565 -3.91 22.54 -23.56
C ARG A 565 -5.00 22.10 -22.59
N ILE A 566 -5.61 20.95 -22.85
CA ILE A 566 -6.51 20.29 -21.89
C ILE A 566 -5.69 19.90 -20.65
N LYS A 567 -6.23 20.14 -19.45
CA LYS A 567 -5.58 19.80 -18.18
C LYS A 567 -5.71 18.33 -17.81
#